data_AF-A0A930QA19-F1
#
_entry.id   AF-A0A930QA19-F1
#
_cell.length_a   1.000
_cell.length_b   1.000
_cell.length_c   1.000
_cell.angle_alpha   90.00
_cell.angle_beta   90.00
_cell.angle_gamma   90.00
#
_symmetry.space_group_name_H-M   'P 1'
#
loop_
_entity.id
_entity.type
_entity.pdbx_description
1 polymer ?
#
loop_
_entity_poly.entity_id
_entity_poly.type
_entity_poly.pdbx_seq_one_letter_code
_entity_poly.pdbx_strand_id
1 'polypeptide(L)'
;MTRKRPLSNGPYLLSPAADAITIAWEMSEELDAIVRCGTEALCCTAAAKRQCVSREIQRWLYTVRLTALTEGTVYRYAVCIGEERLYEGSFRTLAAAPERLHLVTVSDTQLFHLSDRFAAMAAQEQPDFILHSGDISFGTGYQHEQYEANWFQRVPEMLAAAPVFYARGNHDDGPFFETLFLRPQSKYLNAAPDGHSFSIDYGIAHIVMVDSTPWGLFEMNAENAGGTLDAENRQRIRETLAWVEEDLMSAPTQAARWRILMMHHPYTDVFN
;
A
#
# COMPACT_ATOMS: atom_id res chain seq x y z
N MET A 1 19.19 6.10 -30.67
CA MET A 1 18.84 5.19 -29.55
C MET A 1 17.99 5.99 -28.58
N THR A 2 16.69 5.73 -28.50
CA THR A 2 15.81 6.34 -27.49
C THR A 2 16.24 5.80 -26.14
N ARG A 3 16.73 6.67 -25.25
CA ARG A 3 17.04 6.30 -23.86
C ARG A 3 15.75 5.76 -23.25
N LYS A 4 15.76 4.51 -22.76
CA LYS A 4 14.65 3.95 -21.99
C LYS A 4 14.47 4.86 -20.77
N ARG A 5 13.26 5.36 -20.51
CA ARG A 5 13.02 6.21 -19.32
C ARG A 5 13.40 5.42 -18.07
N PRO A 6 14.08 6.03 -17.08
CA PRO A 6 14.63 5.30 -15.94
C PRO A 6 13.56 4.81 -14.96
N LEU A 7 12.31 5.29 -15.08
CA LEU A 7 11.19 4.90 -14.23
C LEU A 7 10.64 3.52 -14.64
N SER A 8 10.57 2.58 -13.70
CA SER A 8 10.04 1.22 -13.92
C SER A 8 8.66 0.98 -13.36
N ASN A 9 8.44 1.34 -12.10
CA ASN A 9 7.16 1.13 -11.41
C ASN A 9 6.69 2.45 -10.79
N GLY A 10 5.38 2.67 -10.79
CA GLY A 10 4.76 3.87 -10.24
C GLY A 10 4.77 5.08 -11.19
N PRO A 11 4.64 6.31 -10.64
CA PRO A 11 4.45 6.60 -9.23
C PRO A 11 3.15 6.02 -8.68
N TYR A 12 3.15 5.70 -7.39
CA TYR A 12 1.98 5.22 -6.66
C TYR A 12 1.90 5.90 -5.30
N LEU A 13 0.68 5.97 -4.77
CA LEU A 13 0.33 6.79 -3.63
C LEU A 13 0.04 5.91 -2.40
N LEU A 14 0.74 6.19 -1.31
CA LEU A 14 0.71 5.43 -0.05
C LEU A 14 0.44 6.33 1.15
N SER A 15 -0.09 5.73 2.21
CA SER A 15 -0.33 6.36 3.53
C SER A 15 -0.97 7.76 3.46
N PRO A 16 -2.03 7.98 2.66
CA PRO A 16 -2.69 9.29 2.61
C PRO A 16 -3.15 9.72 4.01
N ALA A 17 -3.09 11.02 4.27
CA ALA A 17 -3.59 11.66 5.47
C ALA A 17 -4.26 12.99 5.09
N ALA A 18 -4.82 13.69 6.07
CA ALA A 18 -5.45 14.98 5.83
C ALA A 18 -4.44 16.05 5.38
N ASP A 19 -3.21 15.97 5.85
CA ASP A 19 -2.18 16.98 5.61
C ASP A 19 -0.93 16.40 4.93
N ALA A 20 -0.98 15.15 4.46
CA ALA A 20 0.20 14.47 3.97
C ALA A 20 -0.12 13.29 3.04
N ILE A 21 0.85 12.92 2.20
CA ILE A 21 0.81 11.72 1.36
C ILE A 21 2.22 11.22 1.07
N THR A 22 2.39 9.92 0.91
CA THR A 22 3.65 9.32 0.46
C THR A 22 3.54 8.97 -1.02
N ILE A 23 4.49 9.42 -1.82
CA ILE A 23 4.63 9.07 -3.23
C ILE A 23 5.83 8.14 -3.36
N ALA A 24 5.64 7.00 -3.99
CA ALA A 24 6.69 6.00 -4.21
C ALA A 24 6.79 5.63 -5.69
N TRP A 25 7.99 5.27 -6.15
CA TRP A 25 8.25 4.78 -7.50
C TRP A 25 9.58 4.03 -7.55
N GLU A 26 9.79 3.19 -8.56
CA GLU A 26 11.08 2.53 -8.78
C GLU A 26 11.79 3.07 -10.01
N MET A 27 13.12 3.11 -9.94
CA MET A 27 13.97 3.43 -11.09
C MET A 27 15.04 2.37 -11.33
N SER A 28 15.46 2.24 -12.59
CA SER A 28 16.56 1.38 -13.05
C SER A 28 17.95 1.97 -12.82
N GLU A 29 18.03 3.25 -12.48
CA GLU A 29 19.28 3.97 -12.30
C GLU A 29 19.28 4.68 -10.95
N GLU A 30 20.42 4.68 -10.28
CA GLU A 30 20.61 5.40 -9.02
C GLU A 30 20.88 6.88 -9.29
N LEU A 31 19.81 7.68 -9.35
CA LEU A 31 19.88 9.13 -9.61
C LEU A 31 19.22 9.92 -8.48
N ASP A 32 19.61 11.17 -8.30
CA ASP A 32 18.89 12.08 -7.41
C ASP A 32 17.57 12.48 -8.08
N ALA A 33 16.47 12.20 -7.39
CA ALA A 33 15.13 12.47 -7.87
C ALA A 33 14.36 13.33 -6.87
N ILE A 34 13.45 14.14 -7.38
CA ILE A 34 12.62 15.05 -6.60
C ILE A 34 11.16 14.90 -7.02
N VAL A 35 10.25 15.31 -6.13
CA VAL A 35 8.86 15.57 -6.47
C VAL A 35 8.63 17.08 -6.44
N ARG A 36 8.04 17.62 -7.51
CA ARG A 36 7.48 18.98 -7.53
C ARG A 36 5.96 18.88 -7.37
N CYS A 37 5.34 19.66 -6.48
CA CYS A 37 3.92 19.54 -6.13
C CYS A 37 3.25 20.92 -5.95
N GLY A 38 1.95 21.02 -6.23
CA GLY A 38 1.13 22.19 -5.91
C GLY A 38 -0.29 22.11 -6.48
N THR A 39 -1.13 23.10 -6.15
CA THR A 39 -2.55 23.14 -6.55
C THR A 39 -2.76 23.80 -7.92
N GLU A 40 -2.13 24.95 -8.15
CA GLU A 40 -2.17 25.69 -9.43
C GLU A 40 -0.85 25.58 -10.20
N ALA A 41 0.27 25.79 -9.49
CA ALA A 41 1.63 25.65 -10.00
C ALA A 41 2.43 24.72 -9.09
N LEU A 42 3.39 23.97 -9.65
CA LEU A 42 4.25 23.06 -8.91
C LEU A 42 5.34 23.83 -8.15
N CYS A 43 4.97 24.48 -7.05
CA CYS A 43 5.83 25.39 -6.29
C CYS A 43 6.60 24.71 -5.16
N CYS A 44 6.10 23.60 -4.62
CA CYS A 44 6.78 22.85 -3.58
C CYS A 44 7.73 21.83 -4.21
N THR A 45 8.93 21.67 -3.66
CA THR A 45 9.89 20.65 -4.09
C THR A 45 10.32 19.82 -2.88
N ALA A 46 10.34 18.49 -3.03
CA ALA A 46 10.78 17.56 -2.00
C ALA A 46 11.76 16.54 -2.59
N ALA A 47 12.89 16.33 -1.91
CA ALA A 47 13.89 15.34 -2.30
C ALA A 47 13.44 13.93 -1.93
N ALA A 48 13.65 12.98 -2.84
CA ALA A 48 13.32 11.59 -2.62
C ALA A 48 14.39 10.87 -1.81
N LYS A 49 13.95 10.06 -0.84
CA LYS A 49 14.79 9.04 -0.23
C LYS A 49 14.79 7.83 -1.16
N ARG A 50 15.94 7.17 -1.31
CA ARG A 50 16.08 5.96 -2.11
C ARG A 50 16.65 4.80 -1.31
N GLN A 51 16.27 3.59 -1.69
CA GLN A 51 16.86 2.34 -1.20
C GLN A 51 16.95 1.33 -2.34
N CYS A 52 17.97 0.47 -2.30
CA CYS A 52 18.09 -0.63 -3.26
C CYS A 52 17.01 -1.69 -2.96
N VAL A 53 16.30 -2.14 -3.99
CA VAL A 53 15.22 -3.13 -3.88
C VAL A 53 15.79 -4.51 -3.64
N SER A 54 16.75 -4.91 -4.46
CA SER A 54 17.65 -6.04 -4.17
C SER A 54 18.93 -5.91 -4.99
N ARG A 55 19.98 -6.64 -4.57
CA ARG A 55 21.28 -6.63 -5.25
C ARG A 55 21.20 -7.26 -6.64
N GLU A 56 20.31 -8.23 -6.81
CA GLU A 56 20.14 -9.03 -8.03
C GLU A 56 19.36 -8.25 -9.09
N ILE A 57 18.31 -7.54 -8.68
CA ILE A 57 17.42 -6.81 -9.59
C ILE A 57 17.98 -5.43 -9.97
N GLN A 58 18.86 -4.88 -9.12
CA GLN A 58 19.51 -3.57 -9.33
C GLN A 58 18.51 -2.44 -9.63
N ARG A 59 17.38 -2.44 -8.92
CA ARG A 59 16.38 -1.36 -8.93
C ARG A 59 16.41 -0.60 -7.62
N TRP A 60 15.95 0.64 -7.68
CA TRP A 60 15.93 1.55 -6.54
C TRP A 60 14.51 2.03 -6.30
N LEU A 61 14.01 1.79 -5.09
CA LEU A 61 12.74 2.33 -4.63
C LEU A 61 12.97 3.73 -4.07
N TYR A 62 12.23 4.68 -4.62
CA TYR A 62 12.19 6.07 -4.20
C TYR A 62 10.91 6.35 -3.43
N THR A 63 11.03 7.17 -2.38
CA THR A 63 9.90 7.59 -1.55
C THR A 63 10.03 9.07 -1.19
N VAL A 64 8.91 9.79 -1.27
CA VAL A 64 8.77 11.17 -0.81
C VAL A 64 7.51 11.25 0.05
N ARG A 65 7.65 11.75 1.28
CA ARG A 65 6.50 12.18 2.10
C ARG A 65 6.30 13.67 1.89
N LEU A 66 5.19 14.06 1.30
CA LEU A 66 4.72 15.44 1.29
C LEU A 66 3.90 15.66 2.56
N THR A 67 4.11 16.79 3.24
CA THR A 67 3.45 17.16 4.50
C THR A 67 3.01 18.61 4.46
N ALA A 68 2.29 19.06 5.51
CA ALA A 68 1.74 20.41 5.62
C ALA A 68 0.85 20.79 4.42
N LEU A 69 0.14 19.79 3.89
CA LEU A 69 -0.84 19.96 2.83
C LEU A 69 -2.17 20.39 3.44
N THR A 70 -3.02 21.04 2.63
CA THR A 70 -4.39 21.37 3.03
C THR A 70 -5.27 20.14 2.84
N GLU A 71 -6.14 19.84 3.81
CA GLU A 71 -7.09 18.72 3.73
C GLU A 71 -8.10 18.86 2.58
N GLY A 72 -8.65 17.73 2.11
CA GLY A 72 -9.66 17.67 1.06
C GLY A 72 -9.27 18.32 -0.28
N THR A 73 -7.99 18.63 -0.49
CA THR A 73 -7.49 19.49 -1.56
C THR A 73 -6.81 18.68 -2.64
N VAL A 74 -7.07 19.02 -3.91
CA VAL A 74 -6.42 18.38 -5.06
C VAL A 74 -5.06 19.03 -5.31
N TYR A 75 -4.03 18.20 -5.34
CA TYR A 75 -2.68 18.57 -5.71
C TYR A 75 -2.27 17.87 -7.01
N ARG A 76 -1.50 18.57 -7.84
CA ARG A 76 -0.76 17.99 -8.96
C ARG A 76 0.68 17.79 -8.54
N TYR A 77 1.32 16.76 -9.08
CA TYR A 77 2.75 16.54 -8.84
C TYR A 77 3.47 16.03 -10.08
N ALA A 78 4.79 16.21 -10.10
CA ALA A 78 5.70 15.65 -11.09
C ALA A 78 6.89 14.99 -10.40
N VAL A 79 7.22 13.77 -10.83
CA VAL A 79 8.49 13.11 -10.48
C VAL A 79 9.55 13.58 -11.46
N CYS A 80 10.66 14.12 -10.95
CA CYS A 80 11.69 14.74 -11.78
C CYS A 80 13.10 14.23 -11.48
N ILE A 81 13.95 14.22 -12.51
CA ILE A 81 15.42 14.18 -12.39
C ILE A 81 15.95 15.49 -12.95
N GLY A 82 16.54 16.32 -12.09
CA GLY A 82 16.86 17.70 -12.47
C GLY A 82 15.61 18.43 -12.97
N GLU A 83 15.64 18.90 -14.22
CA GLU A 83 14.51 19.58 -14.87
C GLU A 83 13.59 18.64 -15.68
N GLU A 84 14.02 17.40 -15.94
CA GLU A 84 13.23 16.45 -16.71
C GLU A 84 12.09 15.90 -15.84
N ARG A 85 10.84 16.02 -16.33
CA ARG A 85 9.67 15.39 -15.73
C ARG A 85 9.51 13.99 -16.29
N LEU A 86 9.65 12.98 -15.43
CA LEU A 86 9.53 11.57 -15.81
C LEU A 86 8.07 11.13 -15.89
N TYR A 87 7.26 11.59 -14.93
CA TYR A 87 5.85 11.25 -14.78
C TYR A 87 5.12 12.38 -14.05
N GLU A 88 3.85 12.59 -14.38
CA GLU A 88 2.96 13.55 -13.72
C GLU A 88 1.70 12.84 -13.21
N GLY A 89 1.24 13.23 -12.03
CA GLY A 89 0.03 12.68 -11.41
C GLY A 89 -0.70 13.73 -10.60
N SER A 90 -1.72 13.29 -9.89
CA SER A 90 -2.47 14.15 -8.96
C SER A 90 -2.98 13.32 -7.79
N PHE A 91 -3.39 13.97 -6.71
CA PHE A 91 -4.07 13.28 -5.61
C PHE A 91 -4.96 14.27 -4.88
N ARG A 92 -5.93 13.76 -4.13
CA ARG A 92 -6.68 14.53 -3.15
C ARG A 92 -6.22 14.13 -1.75
N THR A 93 -5.85 15.10 -0.92
CA THR A 93 -5.62 14.84 0.51
C THR A 93 -6.92 14.42 1.18
N LEU A 94 -6.82 13.60 2.23
CA LEU A 94 -8.01 13.17 2.94
C LEU A 94 -8.68 14.36 3.65
N ALA A 95 -9.95 14.23 4.00
CA ALA A 95 -10.56 15.10 5.01
C ALA A 95 -10.12 14.63 6.40
N ALA A 96 -9.93 15.54 7.35
CA ALA A 96 -9.50 15.20 8.71
C ALA A 96 -10.58 14.46 9.50
N ALA A 97 -11.85 14.82 9.31
CA ALA A 97 -12.97 14.23 10.05
C ALA A 97 -14.22 14.07 9.15
N PRO A 98 -14.17 13.21 8.12
CA PRO A 98 -15.33 12.96 7.27
C PRO A 98 -16.45 12.22 8.03
N GLU A 99 -17.69 12.63 7.76
CA GLU A 99 -18.90 11.97 8.29
C GLU A 99 -19.45 10.88 7.33
N ARG A 100 -18.75 10.61 6.23
CA ARG A 100 -19.07 9.56 5.25
C ARG A 100 -17.81 8.81 4.87
N LEU A 101 -17.97 7.54 4.50
CA LEU A 101 -16.90 6.73 3.96
C LEU A 101 -17.12 6.55 2.46
N HIS A 102 -16.09 6.78 1.67
CA HIS A 102 -16.07 6.39 0.27
C HIS A 102 -14.75 5.68 -0.04
N LEU A 103 -14.81 4.36 -0.07
CA LEU A 103 -13.65 3.52 -0.32
C LEU A 103 -14.00 2.40 -1.30
N VAL A 104 -12.98 1.85 -1.92
CA VAL A 104 -13.06 0.64 -2.75
C VAL A 104 -12.17 -0.42 -2.13
N THR A 105 -12.63 -1.67 -2.14
CA THR A 105 -11.81 -2.83 -1.78
C THR A 105 -11.50 -3.66 -3.02
N VAL A 106 -10.30 -4.26 -3.06
CA VAL A 106 -9.88 -5.19 -4.11
C VAL A 106 -8.88 -6.21 -3.52
N SER A 107 -8.77 -7.37 -4.15
CA SER A 107 -7.87 -8.46 -3.78
C SER A 107 -7.57 -9.31 -5.02
N ASP A 108 -6.59 -10.19 -4.94
CA ASP A 108 -6.38 -11.28 -5.91
C ASP A 108 -6.14 -10.76 -7.35
N THR A 109 -5.33 -9.71 -7.46
CA THR A 109 -5.06 -9.00 -8.71
C THR A 109 -3.92 -9.63 -9.52
N GLN A 110 -3.45 -10.82 -9.16
CA GLN A 110 -2.40 -11.56 -9.85
C GLN A 110 -2.56 -11.71 -11.39
N LEU A 111 -3.78 -11.93 -11.90
CA LEU A 111 -4.04 -11.94 -13.36
C LEU A 111 -4.61 -10.63 -13.89
N PHE A 112 -5.31 -9.92 -13.01
CA PHE A 112 -6.06 -8.67 -13.20
C PHE A 112 -6.73 -8.46 -14.58
N HIS A 113 -7.42 -9.46 -15.12
CA HIS A 113 -8.07 -9.34 -16.44
C HIS A 113 -9.08 -8.19 -16.56
N LEU A 114 -9.60 -7.70 -15.43
CA LEU A 114 -10.54 -6.59 -15.37
C LEU A 114 -9.88 -5.25 -14.99
N SER A 115 -8.56 -5.13 -15.09
CA SER A 115 -7.79 -3.92 -14.72
C SER A 115 -8.37 -2.65 -15.33
N ASP A 116 -8.70 -2.66 -16.62
CA ASP A 116 -9.23 -1.48 -17.32
C ASP A 116 -10.60 -1.07 -16.79
N ARG A 117 -11.46 -2.06 -16.46
CA ARG A 117 -12.77 -1.80 -15.88
C ARG A 117 -12.65 -1.32 -14.43
N PHE A 118 -11.71 -1.87 -13.68
CA PHE A 118 -11.41 -1.43 -12.32
C PHE A 118 -10.89 0.00 -12.31
N ALA A 119 -9.93 0.34 -13.17
CA ALA A 119 -9.40 1.69 -13.29
C ALA A 119 -10.48 2.69 -13.74
N ALA A 120 -11.32 2.31 -14.70
CA ALA A 120 -12.46 3.14 -15.12
C ALA A 120 -13.46 3.37 -13.98
N MET A 121 -13.76 2.33 -13.18
CA MET A 121 -14.62 2.44 -12.01
C MET A 121 -13.97 3.35 -10.96
N ALA A 122 -12.70 3.15 -10.61
CA ALA A 122 -12.00 3.99 -9.64
C ALA A 122 -11.95 5.46 -10.09
N ALA A 123 -11.77 5.73 -11.38
CA ALA A 123 -11.80 7.08 -11.93
C ALA A 123 -13.21 7.72 -11.90
N GLN A 124 -14.25 6.91 -12.08
CA GLN A 124 -15.65 7.36 -12.02
C GLN A 124 -16.10 7.60 -10.58
N GLU A 125 -15.87 6.64 -9.70
CA GLU A 125 -16.30 6.72 -8.30
C GLU A 125 -15.45 7.72 -7.52
N GLN A 126 -14.16 7.85 -7.82
CA GLN A 126 -13.22 8.70 -7.05
C GLN A 126 -13.28 8.40 -5.54
N PRO A 127 -12.95 7.15 -5.12
CA PRO A 127 -12.88 6.83 -3.71
C PRO A 127 -11.80 7.67 -3.02
N ASP A 128 -11.97 7.93 -1.72
CA ASP A 128 -10.96 8.63 -0.91
C ASP A 128 -9.65 7.82 -0.85
N PHE A 129 -9.76 6.48 -0.85
CA PHE A 129 -8.66 5.53 -1.00
C PHE A 129 -9.17 4.13 -1.37
N ILE A 130 -8.24 3.28 -1.81
CA ILE A 130 -8.47 1.86 -2.10
C ILE A 130 -7.81 1.01 -1.02
N LEU A 131 -8.47 -0.07 -0.59
CA LEU A 131 -7.90 -1.10 0.26
C LEU A 131 -7.60 -2.35 -0.59
N HIS A 132 -6.35 -2.78 -0.63
CA HIS A 132 -5.92 -3.98 -1.34
C HIS A 132 -5.53 -5.08 -0.35
N SER A 133 -6.29 -6.17 -0.27
CA SER A 133 -6.04 -7.27 0.68
C SER A 133 -5.12 -8.35 0.11
N GLY A 134 -4.08 -7.96 -0.63
CA GLY A 134 -3.06 -8.90 -1.11
C GLY A 134 -3.38 -9.71 -2.36
N ASP A 135 -2.42 -10.58 -2.70
CA ASP A 135 -2.29 -11.42 -3.88
C ASP A 135 -2.10 -10.63 -5.19
N ILE A 136 -1.03 -9.84 -5.22
CA ILE A 136 -0.57 -9.16 -6.43
C ILE A 136 0.35 -10.07 -7.26
N SER A 137 1.25 -10.79 -6.61
CA SER A 137 2.11 -11.77 -7.28
C SER A 137 1.32 -13.02 -7.64
N PHE A 138 1.69 -13.69 -8.74
CA PHE A 138 1.13 -15.01 -9.09
C PHE A 138 1.88 -16.14 -8.36
N GLY A 139 3.18 -15.96 -8.11
CA GLY A 139 4.03 -16.90 -7.40
C GLY A 139 3.95 -16.73 -5.90
N THR A 140 5.10 -16.77 -5.23
CA THR A 140 5.22 -16.61 -3.77
C THR A 140 5.82 -15.25 -3.40
N GLY A 141 5.76 -14.27 -4.31
CA GLY A 141 6.23 -12.91 -4.04
C GLY A 141 7.75 -12.73 -4.15
N TYR A 142 8.48 -13.76 -4.57
CA TYR A 142 9.93 -13.74 -4.83
C TYR A 142 10.29 -13.32 -6.27
N GLN A 143 9.30 -13.05 -7.12
CA GLN A 143 9.50 -12.61 -8.50
C GLN A 143 9.11 -11.14 -8.61
N HIS A 144 10.10 -10.24 -8.58
CA HIS A 144 9.86 -8.79 -8.62
C HIS A 144 9.08 -8.36 -9.87
N GLU A 145 9.37 -8.98 -11.02
CA GLU A 145 8.73 -8.69 -12.29
C GLU A 145 7.22 -8.95 -12.29
N GLN A 146 6.71 -9.76 -11.35
CA GLN A 146 5.28 -10.01 -11.24
C GLN A 146 4.54 -8.81 -10.65
N TYR A 147 5.12 -8.06 -9.70
CA TYR A 147 4.51 -6.82 -9.22
C TYR A 147 4.45 -5.76 -10.33
N GLU A 148 5.51 -5.69 -11.15
CA GLU A 148 5.53 -4.85 -12.35
C GLU A 148 4.41 -5.23 -13.32
N ALA A 149 4.33 -6.51 -13.72
CA ALA A 149 3.40 -6.96 -14.76
C ALA A 149 1.93 -7.10 -14.32
N ASN A 150 1.68 -7.39 -13.04
CA ASN A 150 0.34 -7.72 -12.54
C ASN A 150 -0.37 -6.52 -11.91
N TRP A 151 0.37 -5.49 -11.51
CA TRP A 151 -0.20 -4.34 -10.82
C TRP A 151 0.24 -3.01 -11.44
N PHE A 152 1.54 -2.69 -11.37
CA PHE A 152 2.02 -1.37 -11.78
C PHE A 152 1.76 -1.06 -13.26
N GLN A 153 1.98 -2.02 -14.16
CA GLN A 153 1.69 -1.84 -15.59
C GLN A 153 0.20 -1.98 -15.92
N ARG A 154 -0.62 -2.56 -15.03
CA ARG A 154 -2.05 -2.79 -15.27
C ARG A 154 -2.90 -1.55 -15.01
N VAL A 155 -2.54 -0.77 -14.00
CA VAL A 155 -3.32 0.39 -13.56
C VAL A 155 -2.44 1.63 -13.24
N PRO A 156 -1.44 1.98 -14.08
CA PRO A 156 -0.45 3.01 -13.75
C PRO A 156 -1.06 4.39 -13.49
N GLU A 157 -2.03 4.80 -14.31
CA GLU A 157 -2.70 6.10 -14.17
C GLU A 157 -3.53 6.18 -12.88
N MET A 158 -4.21 5.08 -12.53
CA MET A 158 -4.97 4.98 -11.29
C MET A 158 -4.04 5.06 -10.08
N LEU A 159 -2.92 4.34 -10.07
CA LEU A 159 -1.97 4.36 -8.96
C LEU A 159 -1.34 5.74 -8.75
N ALA A 160 -1.15 6.50 -9.84
CA ALA A 160 -0.67 7.88 -9.79
C ALA A 160 -1.74 8.92 -9.40
N ALA A 161 -2.99 8.48 -9.19
CA ALA A 161 -4.15 9.34 -8.94
C ALA A 161 -4.90 9.02 -7.64
N ALA A 162 -4.99 7.75 -7.27
CA ALA A 162 -5.76 7.24 -6.14
C ALA A 162 -4.83 6.53 -5.14
N PRO A 163 -4.85 6.92 -3.85
CA PRO A 163 -4.05 6.26 -2.83
C PRO A 163 -4.56 4.86 -2.50
N VAL A 164 -3.64 3.96 -2.21
CA VAL A 164 -3.93 2.56 -1.89
C VAL A 164 -3.25 2.17 -0.58
N PHE A 165 -3.99 1.51 0.29
CA PHE A 165 -3.47 0.78 1.43
C PHE A 165 -3.34 -0.70 1.09
N TYR A 166 -2.18 -1.30 1.34
CA TYR A 166 -1.89 -2.69 0.98
C TYR A 166 -1.74 -3.55 2.23
N ALA A 167 -2.41 -4.70 2.26
CA ALA A 167 -2.11 -5.84 3.13
C ALA A 167 -1.59 -7.01 2.29
N ARG A 168 -0.79 -7.86 2.95
CA ARG A 168 -0.20 -9.06 2.35
C ARG A 168 -1.25 -10.15 2.13
N GLY A 169 -1.17 -10.83 1.00
CA GLY A 169 -1.80 -12.12 0.76
C GLY A 169 -0.75 -13.23 0.70
N ASN A 170 -1.18 -14.49 0.65
CA ASN A 170 -0.22 -15.60 0.70
C ASN A 170 0.68 -15.70 -0.55
N HIS A 171 0.27 -15.12 -1.68
CA HIS A 171 1.13 -15.04 -2.85
C HIS A 171 2.18 -13.91 -2.77
N ASP A 172 2.09 -13.03 -1.76
CA ASP A 172 2.98 -11.88 -1.57
C ASP A 172 4.04 -12.11 -0.48
N ASP A 173 4.32 -13.36 -0.12
CA ASP A 173 5.16 -13.69 1.05
C ASP A 173 6.67 -13.39 0.89
N GLY A 174 7.12 -13.18 -0.34
CA GLY A 174 8.50 -12.82 -0.64
C GLY A 174 8.89 -11.37 -0.25
N PRO A 175 10.19 -11.01 -0.39
CA PRO A 175 10.73 -9.77 0.17
C PRO A 175 10.25 -8.50 -0.53
N PHE A 176 9.71 -8.62 -1.75
CA PHE A 176 9.37 -7.47 -2.57
C PHE A 176 8.07 -6.79 -2.12
N PHE A 177 7.07 -7.53 -1.65
CA PHE A 177 5.86 -6.90 -1.14
C PHE A 177 6.17 -6.00 0.05
N GLU A 178 6.97 -6.51 0.99
CA GLU A 178 7.43 -5.76 2.15
C GLU A 178 8.21 -4.51 1.74
N THR A 179 9.08 -4.65 0.73
CA THR A 179 9.96 -3.57 0.26
C THR A 179 9.19 -2.47 -0.46
N LEU A 180 8.28 -2.86 -1.38
CA LEU A 180 7.55 -1.96 -2.26
C LEU A 180 6.35 -1.30 -1.56
N PHE A 181 5.68 -2.00 -0.64
CA PHE A 181 4.42 -1.53 -0.05
C PHE A 181 4.50 -1.35 1.46
N LEU A 182 4.79 -2.41 2.22
CA LEU A 182 4.62 -2.36 3.69
C LEU A 182 5.61 -1.41 4.37
N ARG A 183 6.92 -1.50 4.10
CA ARG A 183 7.94 -0.62 4.72
C ARG A 183 7.71 0.87 4.47
N PRO A 184 7.42 1.35 3.25
CA PRO A 184 7.12 2.77 3.07
C PRO A 184 5.79 3.18 3.70
N GLN A 185 4.81 2.28 3.74
CA GLN A 185 3.47 2.55 4.27
C GLN A 185 3.44 2.63 5.80
N SER A 186 3.95 1.59 6.48
CA SER A 186 3.85 1.40 7.94
C SER A 186 4.60 2.47 8.74
N LYS A 187 5.59 3.14 8.14
CA LYS A 187 6.30 4.30 8.74
C LYS A 187 5.39 5.44 9.20
N TYR A 188 4.19 5.52 8.63
CA TYR A 188 3.25 6.62 8.85
C TYR A 188 1.87 6.15 9.33
N LEU A 189 1.76 4.89 9.77
CA LEU A 189 0.51 4.31 10.27
C LEU A 189 0.70 3.73 11.67
N ASN A 190 -0.42 3.47 12.36
CA ASN A 190 -0.40 2.66 13.57
C ASN A 190 -0.23 1.19 13.15
N ALA A 191 0.98 0.64 13.28
CA ALA A 191 1.30 -0.69 12.79
C ALA A 191 1.66 -1.65 13.92
N ALA A 192 1.37 -2.93 13.71
CA ALA A 192 1.85 -4.03 14.54
C ALA A 192 3.39 -4.07 14.56
N PRO A 193 4.01 -4.75 15.56
CA PRO A 193 5.47 -4.76 15.71
C PRO A 193 6.27 -5.19 14.47
N ASP A 194 5.72 -6.09 13.65
CA ASP A 194 6.33 -6.56 12.40
C ASP A 194 6.03 -5.65 11.19
N GLY A 195 5.11 -4.69 11.34
CA GLY A 195 4.68 -3.77 10.31
C GLY A 195 3.78 -4.38 9.23
N HIS A 196 3.30 -5.62 9.40
CA HIS A 196 2.47 -6.31 8.41
C HIS A 196 0.97 -6.08 8.61
N SER A 197 0.57 -5.81 9.85
CA SER A 197 -0.79 -5.36 10.19
C SER A 197 -0.76 -3.89 10.62
N PHE A 198 -1.83 -3.15 10.35
CA PHE A 198 -1.93 -1.73 10.70
C PHE A 198 -3.38 -1.27 10.76
N SER A 199 -3.61 -0.15 11.44
CA SER A 199 -4.91 0.51 11.51
C SER A 199 -4.82 1.97 11.08
N ILE A 200 -5.96 2.48 10.62
CA ILE A 200 -6.16 3.88 10.25
C ILE A 200 -7.51 4.36 10.78
N ASP A 201 -7.51 5.58 11.32
CA ASP A 201 -8.73 6.31 11.63
C ASP A 201 -9.07 7.24 10.47
N TYR A 202 -10.32 7.19 10.02
CA TYR A 202 -10.84 8.07 8.98
C TYR A 202 -12.23 8.58 9.35
N GLY A 203 -12.26 9.71 10.06
CA GLY A 203 -13.48 10.34 10.55
C GLY A 203 -14.32 9.40 11.40
N ILE A 204 -15.48 8.99 10.88
CA ILE A 204 -16.41 8.11 11.60
C ILE A 204 -16.03 6.62 11.58
N ALA A 205 -14.91 6.24 10.96
CA ALA A 205 -14.47 4.85 10.87
C ALA A 205 -13.08 4.61 11.44
N HIS A 206 -12.93 3.44 12.05
CA HIS A 206 -11.67 2.81 12.33
C HIS A 206 -11.52 1.59 11.41
N ILE A 207 -10.42 1.51 10.67
CA ILE A 207 -10.15 0.44 9.70
C ILE A 207 -8.86 -0.26 10.13
N VAL A 208 -8.93 -1.57 10.32
CA VAL A 208 -7.78 -2.42 10.63
C VAL A 208 -7.53 -3.40 9.47
N MET A 209 -6.29 -3.42 8.99
CA MET A 209 -5.81 -4.32 7.94
C MET A 209 -4.83 -5.31 8.54
N VAL A 210 -5.12 -6.60 8.36
CA VAL A 210 -4.49 -7.68 9.11
C VAL A 210 -3.82 -8.67 8.16
N ASP A 211 -2.55 -8.97 8.40
CA ASP A 211 -1.85 -10.07 7.74
C ASP A 211 -2.30 -11.40 8.36
N SER A 212 -3.18 -12.08 7.62
CA SER A 212 -3.76 -13.37 8.02
C SER A 212 -2.92 -14.57 7.57
N THR A 213 -1.84 -14.37 6.81
CA THR A 213 -1.04 -15.46 6.25
C THR A 213 -0.52 -16.45 7.29
N PRO A 214 -0.05 -16.00 8.48
CA PRO A 214 0.46 -16.91 9.49
C PRO A 214 -0.53 -17.99 9.95
N TRP A 215 -1.82 -17.66 10.11
CA TRP A 215 -2.85 -18.65 10.51
C TRP A 215 -3.66 -19.17 9.33
N GLY A 216 -4.08 -18.27 8.43
CA GLY A 216 -4.95 -18.56 7.29
C GLY A 216 -4.30 -19.44 6.23
N LEU A 217 -2.97 -19.50 6.17
CA LEU A 217 -2.24 -20.43 5.33
C LEU A 217 -1.32 -21.36 6.12
N PHE A 218 -0.39 -20.82 6.89
CA PHE A 218 0.71 -21.62 7.44
C PHE A 218 0.24 -22.58 8.54
N GLU A 219 -0.56 -22.09 9.50
CA GLU A 219 -1.15 -22.95 10.55
C GLU A 219 -2.10 -23.97 9.95
N MET A 220 -3.03 -23.53 9.11
CA MET A 220 -3.97 -24.41 8.39
C MET A 220 -3.23 -25.54 7.65
N ASN A 221 -2.17 -25.24 6.89
CA ASN A 221 -1.42 -26.25 6.16
C ASN A 221 -0.66 -27.19 7.09
N ALA A 222 -0.10 -26.68 8.19
CA ALA A 222 0.57 -27.52 9.18
C ALA A 222 -0.40 -28.53 9.80
N GLU A 223 -1.59 -28.08 10.22
CA GLU A 223 -2.61 -28.95 10.80
C GLU A 223 -3.15 -29.98 9.79
N ASN A 224 -3.46 -29.55 8.56
CA ASN A 224 -3.91 -30.44 7.50
C ASN A 224 -2.87 -31.52 7.14
N ALA A 225 -1.59 -31.23 7.33
CA ALA A 225 -0.50 -32.19 7.14
C ALA A 225 -0.25 -33.07 8.39
N GLY A 226 -1.03 -32.92 9.47
CA GLY A 226 -0.84 -33.63 10.74
C GLY A 226 0.38 -33.15 11.53
N GLY A 227 0.86 -31.93 11.23
CA GLY A 227 1.98 -31.28 11.87
C GLY A 227 1.55 -30.15 12.82
N THR A 228 2.53 -29.36 13.24
CA THR A 228 2.33 -28.16 14.06
C THR A 228 3.08 -27.00 13.44
N LEU A 229 2.50 -25.80 13.49
CA LEU A 229 3.17 -24.57 13.05
C LEU A 229 4.53 -24.38 13.75
N ASP A 230 5.48 -23.71 13.12
CA ASP A 230 6.76 -23.40 13.75
C ASP A 230 6.62 -22.33 14.86
N ALA A 231 7.66 -22.19 15.69
CA ALA A 231 7.62 -21.30 16.85
C ALA A 231 7.57 -19.81 16.47
N GLU A 232 8.17 -19.45 15.33
CA GLU A 232 8.21 -18.07 14.85
C GLU A 232 6.82 -17.64 14.38
N ASN A 233 6.17 -18.41 13.51
CA ASN A 233 4.82 -18.10 13.07
C ASN A 233 3.79 -18.15 14.21
N ARG A 234 3.92 -19.07 15.18
CA ARG A 234 3.09 -19.03 16.39
C ARG A 234 3.29 -17.75 17.22
N GLN A 235 4.51 -17.23 17.30
CA GLN A 235 4.77 -15.96 17.99
C GLN A 235 4.14 -14.80 17.22
N ARG A 236 4.30 -14.75 15.90
CA ARG A 236 3.68 -13.73 15.03
C ARG A 236 2.17 -13.71 15.16
N ILE A 237 1.50 -14.86 15.17
CA ILE A 237 0.05 -14.96 15.41
C ILE A 237 -0.31 -14.32 16.75
N ARG A 238 0.37 -14.71 17.84
CA ARG A 238 0.09 -14.16 19.18
C ARG A 238 0.29 -12.65 19.24
N GLU A 239 1.38 -12.14 18.68
CA GLU A 239 1.69 -10.70 18.68
C GLU A 239 0.69 -9.92 17.84
N THR A 240 0.32 -10.44 16.67
CA THR A 240 -0.67 -9.81 15.80
C THR A 240 -2.04 -9.76 16.47
N LEU A 241 -2.52 -10.87 17.04
CA LEU A 241 -3.81 -10.93 17.72
C LEU A 241 -3.85 -10.03 18.95
N ALA A 242 -2.78 -10.01 19.76
CA ALA A 242 -2.69 -9.12 20.92
C ALA A 242 -2.71 -7.64 20.51
N TRP A 243 -1.98 -7.29 19.44
CA TRP A 243 -2.00 -5.93 18.91
C TRP A 243 -3.37 -5.54 18.35
N VAL A 244 -4.03 -6.43 17.59
CA VAL A 244 -5.39 -6.19 17.06
C VAL A 244 -6.38 -6.01 18.21
N GLU A 245 -6.29 -6.82 19.28
CA GLU A 245 -7.14 -6.66 20.45
C GLU A 245 -6.92 -5.30 21.14
N GLU A 246 -5.67 -4.90 21.36
CA GLU A 246 -5.34 -3.60 21.96
C GLU A 246 -5.86 -2.43 21.10
N ASP A 247 -5.64 -2.48 19.79
CA ASP A 247 -6.07 -1.48 18.82
C ASP A 247 -7.60 -1.36 18.78
N LEU A 248 -8.31 -2.49 18.73
CA LEU A 248 -9.78 -2.53 18.73
C LEU A 248 -10.38 -2.08 20.06
N MET A 249 -9.69 -2.29 21.18
CA MET A 249 -10.14 -1.87 22.51
C MET A 249 -9.76 -0.42 22.84
N SER A 250 -9.01 0.26 21.98
CA SER A 250 -8.63 1.65 22.17
C SER A 250 -9.84 2.60 22.17
N ALA A 251 -9.74 3.70 22.92
CA ALA A 251 -10.84 4.67 23.04
C ALA A 251 -11.28 5.28 21.68
N PRO A 252 -10.37 5.65 20.75
CA PRO A 252 -10.75 6.09 19.41
C PRO A 252 -11.58 5.04 18.66
N THR A 253 -11.13 3.79 18.67
CA THR A 253 -11.83 2.68 17.98
C THR A 253 -13.21 2.41 18.57
N GLN A 254 -13.34 2.44 19.89
CA GLN A 254 -14.63 2.27 20.58
C GLN A 254 -15.60 3.43 20.31
N ALA A 255 -15.08 4.62 20.03
CA ALA A 255 -15.88 5.78 19.65
C ALA A 255 -16.26 5.80 18.15
N ALA A 256 -15.56 5.02 17.31
CA ALA A 256 -15.82 4.97 15.88
C ALA A 256 -17.22 4.38 15.59
N ARG A 257 -17.97 5.04 14.71
CA ARG A 257 -19.29 4.56 14.26
C ARG A 257 -19.16 3.28 13.46
N TRP A 258 -18.13 3.19 12.63
CA TRP A 258 -17.79 2.00 11.84
C TRP A 258 -16.46 1.43 12.30
N ARG A 259 -16.40 0.11 12.43
CA ARG A 259 -15.18 -0.65 12.64
C ARG A 259 -15.10 -1.68 11.52
N ILE A 260 -14.07 -1.58 10.69
CA ILE A 260 -13.89 -2.39 9.49
C ILE A 260 -12.60 -3.18 9.66
N LEU A 261 -12.71 -4.51 9.67
CA LEU A 261 -11.55 -5.39 9.64
C LEU A 261 -11.43 -6.00 8.25
N MET A 262 -10.25 -5.92 7.66
CA MET A 262 -9.93 -6.49 6.36
C MET A 262 -8.70 -7.39 6.46
N MET A 263 -8.81 -8.58 5.89
CA MET A 263 -7.75 -9.57 5.81
C MET A 263 -7.85 -10.31 4.47
N HIS A 264 -6.75 -10.92 4.03
CA HIS A 264 -6.72 -11.69 2.78
C HIS A 264 -7.55 -12.99 2.87
N HIS A 265 -7.26 -13.83 3.87
CA HIS A 265 -7.93 -15.12 4.01
C HIS A 265 -9.32 -14.92 4.64
N PRO A 266 -10.38 -15.56 4.11
CA PRO A 266 -11.70 -15.49 4.71
C PRO A 266 -11.73 -16.00 6.16
N TYR A 267 -12.60 -15.41 6.97
CA TYR A 267 -12.84 -15.88 8.33
C TYR A 267 -13.38 -17.33 8.34
N THR A 268 -12.83 -18.14 9.25
CA THR A 268 -13.32 -19.47 9.61
C THR A 268 -13.20 -19.67 11.12
N ASP A 269 -14.18 -20.34 11.74
CA ASP A 269 -14.19 -20.63 13.18
C ASP A 269 -13.01 -21.50 13.65
N VAL A 270 -12.35 -22.21 12.72
CA VAL A 270 -11.26 -23.14 13.02
C VAL A 270 -9.93 -22.40 13.16
N PHE A 271 -9.75 -21.31 12.43
CA PHE A 271 -8.44 -20.64 12.30
C PHE A 271 -8.47 -19.14 12.63
N ASN A 272 -9.54 -18.59 13.22
CA ASN A 272 -9.62 -17.17 13.60
C ASN A 272 -10.15 -16.93 15.01
#